data_AF-A0A413NL95-F1
#
_entry.id   AF-A0A413NL95-F1
#
_cell.length_a   1.000
_cell.length_b   1.000
_cell.length_c   1.000
_cell.angle_alpha   90.00
_cell.angle_beta   90.00
_cell.angle_gamma   90.00
#
_symmetry.space_group_name_H-M   'P 1'
#
loop_
_entity.id
_entity.type
_entity.pdbx_description
1 polymer ?
#
loop_
_entity_poly.entity_id
_entity_poly.type
_entity_poly.pdbx_seq_one_letter_code
_entity_poly.pdbx_strand_id
1 'polypeptide(L)'
;MAFYKKVKQKGDDKWHPRAVTKGHPYTTDEIARLLSEMSTVTPGDTYAVLMNLGEVLGKLMSSGHSVKFKGIGTFYYTCRSEGTGVDTPEEVSPAQITAVQIRFIPEYYRGQCGQVTERTLLSPHIEWVDAEGEG
;
A
#
# COMPACT_ATOMS: atom_id res chain seq x y z
N MET A 1 2.37 17.89 -6.04
CA MET A 1 3.58 18.08 -5.21
C MET A 1 3.57 17.08 -4.06
N ALA A 2 4.74 16.55 -3.69
CA ALA A 2 4.99 15.78 -2.49
C ALA A 2 5.90 16.58 -1.54
N PHE A 3 5.85 16.28 -0.24
CA PHE A 3 6.57 17.06 0.76
C PHE A 3 7.63 16.21 1.45
N TYR A 4 8.76 16.82 1.79
CA TYR A 4 9.78 16.19 2.62
C TYR A 4 10.23 17.13 3.74
N LYS A 5 10.78 16.55 4.80
CA LYS A 5 11.52 17.29 5.83
C LYS A 5 12.95 16.76 5.94
N LYS A 6 13.86 17.56 6.48
CA LYS A 6 15.25 17.17 6.69
C LYS A 6 15.37 16.46 8.04
N VAL A 7 15.93 15.26 8.06
CA VAL A 7 16.12 14.48 9.30
C VAL A 7 17.55 13.96 9.36
N LYS A 8 18.22 14.16 10.51
CA LYS A 8 19.53 13.57 10.78
C LYS A 8 19.37 12.08 11.10
N GLN A 9 19.97 11.20 10.31
CA GLN A 9 19.93 9.76 10.54
C GLN A 9 21.05 9.31 11.49
N LYS A 10 20.71 8.44 12.44
CA LYS A 10 21.68 7.95 13.45
C LYS A 10 22.73 6.99 12.89
N GLY A 11 22.46 6.35 11.75
CA GLY A 11 23.36 5.34 11.17
C GLY A 11 24.63 5.93 10.56
N ASP A 12 24.52 7.07 9.88
CA ASP A 12 25.63 7.73 9.19
C ASP A 12 25.91 9.17 9.67
N ASP A 13 25.14 9.66 10.65
CA ASP A 13 25.17 11.02 11.18
C ASP A 13 24.96 12.12 10.12
N LYS A 14 24.29 11.80 8.99
CA LYS A 14 24.01 12.74 7.90
C LYS A 14 22.55 13.17 7.86
N TRP A 15 22.29 14.28 7.17
CA TRP A 15 20.95 14.80 6.91
C TRP A 15 20.36 14.19 5.65
N HIS A 16 19.12 13.70 5.74
CA HIS A 16 18.41 13.06 4.63
C HIS A 16 17.00 13.62 4.48
N PRO A 17 16.46 13.69 3.24
CA PRO A 17 15.06 13.99 3.04
C PRO A 17 14.20 12.81 3.53
N ARG A 18 13.15 13.12 4.28
CA ARG A 18 12.13 12.15 4.70
C ARG A 18 10.78 12.62 4.23
N ALA A 19 10.07 11.79 3.46
CA ALA A 19 8.72 12.09 3.00
C ALA A 19 7.78 12.40 4.17
N VAL A 20 6.91 13.38 3.97
CA VAL A 20 5.90 13.83 4.92
C VAL A 20 4.57 13.90 4.18
N THR A 21 3.54 13.31 4.77
CA THR A 21 2.16 13.53 4.35
C THR A 21 1.68 14.84 4.97
N LYS A 22 1.34 15.83 4.15
CA LYS A 22 0.71 17.09 4.57
C LYS A 22 -0.80 17.05 4.28
N GLY A 23 -1.56 17.87 5.00
CA GLY A 23 -3.01 18.02 4.82
C GLY A 23 -3.82 16.95 5.56
N HIS A 24 -5.14 17.00 5.40
CA HIS A 24 -6.01 15.95 5.90
C HIS A 24 -5.93 14.72 4.98
N PRO A 25 -6.08 13.50 5.53
CA PRO A 25 -6.26 12.33 4.70
C PRO A 25 -7.55 12.44 3.89
N TYR A 26 -7.51 12.02 2.63
CA TYR A 26 -8.73 11.85 1.83
C TYR A 26 -9.58 10.72 2.41
N THR A 27 -10.88 10.94 2.44
CA THR A 27 -11.89 10.03 2.99
C THR A 27 -12.59 9.21 1.90
N THR A 28 -13.31 8.16 2.29
CA THR A 28 -14.12 7.35 1.36
C THR A 28 -15.14 8.20 0.62
N ASP A 29 -15.76 9.18 1.28
CA ASP A 29 -16.72 10.11 0.68
C ASP A 29 -16.09 10.94 -0.45
N GLU A 30 -14.89 11.46 -0.23
CA GLU A 30 -14.16 12.23 -1.23
C GLU A 30 -13.73 11.36 -2.42
N ILE A 31 -13.25 10.14 -2.14
CA ILE A 31 -12.91 9.16 -3.18
C ILE A 31 -14.15 8.80 -4.01
N ALA A 32 -15.29 8.54 -3.36
CA ALA A 32 -16.55 8.20 -4.02
C ALA A 32 -17.03 9.34 -4.93
N ARG A 33 -16.94 10.59 -4.46
CA ARG A 33 -17.26 11.77 -5.27
C ARG A 33 -16.36 11.87 -6.51
N LEU A 34 -15.04 11.77 -6.34
CA LEU A 34 -14.09 11.89 -7.45
C LEU A 34 -14.26 10.77 -8.49
N LEU A 35 -14.51 9.53 -8.05
CA LEU A 35 -14.80 8.41 -8.95
C LEU A 35 -16.13 8.57 -9.69
N SER A 36 -17.14 9.12 -9.01
CA SER A 36 -18.43 9.44 -9.64
C SER A 36 -18.29 10.50 -10.72
N GLU A 37 -17.49 11.54 -10.51
CA GLU A 37 -17.20 12.58 -11.52
C GLU A 37 -16.52 12.02 -12.79
N MET A 38 -15.81 10.90 -12.66
CA MET A 38 -15.12 10.22 -13.75
C MET A 38 -15.91 9.05 -14.36
N SER A 39 -17.15 8.82 -13.92
CA SER A 39 -17.96 7.69 -14.35
C SER A 39 -19.44 8.06 -14.50
N THR A 40 -20.28 7.07 -14.82
CA THR A 40 -21.74 7.24 -14.88
C THR A 40 -22.43 6.82 -13.56
N VAL A 41 -21.67 6.42 -12.55
CA VAL A 41 -22.18 5.92 -11.26
C VAL A 41 -22.35 7.09 -10.30
N THR A 42 -23.43 7.12 -9.52
CA THR A 42 -23.67 8.22 -8.56
C THR A 42 -22.67 8.18 -7.40
N PRO A 43 -22.44 9.31 -6.68
CA PRO A 43 -21.57 9.29 -5.50
C PRO A 43 -22.07 8.32 -4.42
N GLY A 44 -23.39 8.22 -4.23
CA GLY A 44 -24.01 7.32 -3.26
C GLY A 44 -23.79 5.84 -3.60
N ASP A 45 -24.01 5.45 -4.85
CA ASP A 45 -23.76 4.08 -5.31
C ASP A 45 -22.26 3.73 -5.23
N THR A 46 -21.39 4.67 -5.63
CA THR A 46 -19.94 4.49 -5.54
C THR A 46 -19.50 4.29 -4.09
N TYR A 47 -20.03 5.10 -3.16
CA TYR A 47 -19.75 4.96 -1.74
C TYR A 47 -20.17 3.58 -1.21
N ALA A 48 -21.38 3.12 -1.57
CA ALA A 48 -21.87 1.82 -1.14
C ALA A 48 -20.96 0.67 -1.61
N VAL A 49 -20.45 0.73 -2.84
CA VAL A 49 -19.48 -0.25 -3.36
C VAL A 49 -18.18 -0.21 -2.57
N LEU A 50 -17.63 0.99 -2.31
CA LEU A 50 -16.38 1.14 -1.55
C LEU A 50 -16.50 0.64 -0.11
N MET A 51 -17.65 0.85 0.54
CA MET A 51 -17.92 0.33 1.89
C MET A 51 -17.94 -1.19 1.94
N ASN A 52 -18.53 -1.84 0.92
CA ASN A 52 -18.60 -3.29 0.83
C ASN A 52 -17.27 -3.94 0.41
N LEU A 53 -16.33 -3.15 -0.14
CA LEU A 53 -15.07 -3.66 -0.67
C LEU A 53 -14.22 -4.36 0.40
N GLY A 54 -14.17 -3.81 1.61
CA GLY A 54 -13.39 -4.38 2.72
C GLY A 54 -13.86 -5.79 3.10
N GLU A 55 -15.17 -6.00 3.16
CA GLU A 55 -15.76 -7.32 3.45
C GLU A 55 -15.45 -8.33 2.35
N VAL A 56 -15.63 -7.93 1.09
CA VAL A 56 -15.31 -8.78 -0.07
C VAL A 56 -13.83 -9.18 -0.06
N LEU A 57 -12.92 -8.23 0.21
CA LEU A 57 -11.49 -8.53 0.34
C LEU A 57 -11.20 -9.46 1.50
N GLY A 58 -11.79 -9.24 2.67
CA GLY A 58 -11.65 -10.13 3.82
C GLY A 58 -12.03 -11.57 3.46
N LYS A 59 -13.18 -11.76 2.81
CA LYS A 59 -13.68 -13.07 2.39
C LYS A 59 -12.78 -13.76 1.36
N LEU A 60 -12.31 -13.02 0.36
CA LEU A 60 -11.42 -13.59 -0.67
C LEU A 60 -10.05 -13.95 -0.08
N MET A 61 -9.48 -13.07 0.75
CA MET A 61 -8.18 -13.29 1.38
C MET A 61 -8.22 -14.44 2.40
N SER A 62 -9.31 -14.61 3.15
CA SER A 62 -9.46 -15.73 4.09
C SER A 62 -9.50 -17.10 3.42
N SER A 63 -9.77 -17.15 2.11
CA SER A 63 -9.73 -18.39 1.33
C SER A 63 -8.33 -18.79 0.87
N GLY A 64 -7.28 -18.07 1.31
CA GLY A 64 -5.89 -18.36 0.97
C GLY A 64 -5.44 -17.78 -0.38
N HIS A 65 -6.22 -16.87 -0.98
CA HIS A 65 -5.88 -16.25 -2.25
C HIS A 65 -5.35 -14.83 -2.05
N SER A 66 -4.39 -14.42 -2.88
CA SER A 66 -4.05 -13.00 -3.04
C SER A 66 -5.10 -12.30 -3.90
N VAL A 67 -5.38 -11.02 -3.64
CA VAL A 67 -6.33 -10.23 -4.43
C VAL A 67 -5.61 -9.11 -5.16
N LYS A 68 -5.74 -9.07 -6.49
CA LYS A 68 -5.14 -8.04 -7.36
C LYS A 68 -6.22 -7.11 -7.91
N PHE A 69 -6.00 -5.80 -7.74
CA PHE A 69 -6.73 -4.77 -8.45
C PHE A 69 -5.86 -4.17 -9.54
N LYS A 70 -6.37 -4.20 -10.78
CA LYS A 70 -5.75 -3.50 -11.91
C LYS A 70 -5.69 -2.01 -11.61
N GLY A 71 -4.53 -1.39 -11.85
CA GLY A 71 -4.26 0.02 -11.59
C GLY A 71 -3.91 0.35 -10.15
N ILE A 72 -3.92 -0.62 -9.23
CA ILE A 72 -3.67 -0.39 -7.80
C ILE A 72 -2.52 -1.28 -7.32
N GLY A 73 -2.69 -2.60 -7.36
CA GLY A 73 -1.71 -3.53 -6.79
C GLY A 73 -2.32 -4.83 -6.29
N THR A 74 -1.52 -5.57 -5.54
CA THR A 74 -1.85 -6.90 -5.03
C THR A 74 -1.77 -6.93 -3.50
N PHE A 75 -2.84 -7.40 -2.87
CA PHE A 75 -2.87 -7.77 -1.46
C PHE A 75 -2.53 -9.26 -1.30
N TYR A 76 -1.63 -9.57 -0.37
CA TYR A 76 -1.17 -10.94 -0.11
C TYR A 76 -0.87 -11.14 1.38
N TYR A 77 -0.92 -12.38 1.86
CA TYR A 77 -0.62 -12.70 3.25
C TYR A 77 0.88 -12.95 3.47
N THR A 78 1.34 -12.60 4.66
CA THR A 78 2.62 -13.02 5.22
C THR A 78 2.38 -13.51 6.64
N CYS A 79 3.13 -14.51 7.10
CA CYS A 79 3.12 -14.94 8.49
C CYS A 79 4.45 -14.60 9.16
N ARG A 80 4.44 -14.52 10.49
CA ARG A 80 5.64 -14.48 11.33
C ARG A 80 5.66 -15.72 12.22
N SER A 81 6.88 -16.18 12.53
CA SER A 81 7.16 -17.33 13.39
C SER A 81 8.40 -17.08 14.27
N GLU A 82 8.62 -15.81 14.63
CA GLU A 82 9.78 -15.39 15.43
C GLU A 82 9.82 -16.16 16.77
N GLY A 83 10.95 -16.83 17.03
CA GLY A 83 11.18 -17.56 18.29
C GLY A 83 10.51 -18.94 18.38
N THR A 84 9.80 -19.41 17.35
CA THR A 84 9.09 -20.69 17.36
C THR A 84 9.63 -21.67 16.32
N GLY A 85 10.91 -21.56 15.92
CA GLY A 85 11.55 -22.46 14.96
C GLY A 85 11.65 -23.90 15.48
N VAL A 86 11.80 -24.85 14.56
CA VAL A 86 12.00 -26.29 14.81
C VAL A 86 13.22 -26.78 14.02
N ASP A 87 13.78 -27.92 14.40
CA ASP A 87 15.05 -28.41 13.87
C ASP A 87 14.89 -29.09 12.50
N THR A 88 13.71 -29.65 12.22
CA THR A 88 13.45 -30.39 10.99
C THR A 88 12.24 -29.84 10.22
N PRO A 89 12.22 -29.91 8.88
CA PRO A 89 11.05 -29.53 8.08
C PRO A 89 9.77 -30.27 8.47
N GLU A 90 9.90 -31.52 8.92
CA GLU A 90 8.77 -32.39 9.28
C GLU A 90 8.07 -31.93 10.57
N GLU A 91 8.76 -31.20 11.44
CA GLU A 91 8.21 -30.62 12.68
C GLU A 91 7.48 -29.29 12.43
N VAL A 92 7.56 -28.74 11.21
CA VAL A 92 6.92 -27.47 10.88
C VAL A 92 5.40 -27.62 10.93
N SER A 93 4.74 -26.74 11.68
CA SER A 93 3.29 -26.75 11.85
C SER A 93 2.70 -25.34 11.96
N PRO A 94 1.39 -25.18 11.70
CA PRO A 94 0.70 -23.90 11.85
C PRO A 94 0.76 -23.31 13.26
N ALA A 95 1.03 -24.12 14.30
CA ALA A 95 1.15 -23.66 15.69
C ALA A 95 2.33 -22.70 15.91
N GLN A 96 3.30 -22.69 14.99
CA GLN A 96 4.44 -21.76 15.01
C GLN A 96 4.09 -20.37 14.45
N ILE A 97 2.90 -20.18 13.86
CA ILE A 97 2.50 -18.88 13.33
C ILE A 97 2.09 -17.96 14.49
N THR A 98 2.90 -16.95 14.77
CA THR A 98 2.66 -15.98 15.84
C THR A 98 1.86 -14.77 15.38
N ALA A 99 1.88 -14.46 14.09
CA ALA A 99 1.06 -13.40 13.50
C ALA A 99 0.81 -13.63 12.01
N VAL A 100 -0.38 -13.25 11.54
CA VAL A 100 -0.71 -13.13 10.11
C VAL A 100 -0.87 -11.66 9.76
N GLN A 101 -0.25 -11.22 8.66
CA GLN A 101 -0.29 -9.84 8.20
C GLN A 101 -0.68 -9.80 6.73
N ILE A 102 -1.58 -8.89 6.37
CA ILE A 102 -1.81 -8.54 4.97
C ILE A 102 -0.79 -7.50 4.55
N ARG A 103 -0.14 -7.75 3.41
CA ARG A 103 0.78 -6.83 2.77
C ARG A 103 0.25 -6.41 1.42
N PHE A 104 0.73 -5.26 0.97
CA PHE A 104 0.35 -4.64 -0.29
C PHE A 104 1.60 -4.43 -1.14
N ILE A 105 1.55 -4.87 -2.39
CA ILE A 105 2.54 -4.55 -3.42
C ILE A 105 1.85 -3.66 -4.45
N PRO A 106 2.28 -2.40 -4.63
CA PRO A 106 1.71 -1.52 -5.66
C PRO A 106 1.97 -2.11 -7.05
N GLU A 107 1.02 -1.93 -7.97
CA GLU A 107 1.19 -2.41 -9.34
C GLU A 107 2.27 -1.61 -10.08
N TYR A 108 3.14 -2.33 -10.78
CA TYR A 108 4.20 -1.79 -11.61
C TYR A 108 4.32 -2.61 -12.90
N TYR A 109 4.85 -1.98 -13.94
CA TYR A 109 5.15 -2.63 -15.21
C TYR A 109 6.66 -2.81 -15.38
N ARG A 110 7.05 -3.91 -16.05
CA ARG A 110 8.44 -4.19 -16.41
C ARG A 110 8.60 -4.20 -17.92
N GLY A 111 9.69 -3.61 -18.39
CA GLY A 111 10.11 -3.67 -19.78
C GLY A 111 10.84 -4.98 -20.10
N GLN A 112 11.38 -5.05 -21.32
CA GLN A 112 12.36 -6.08 -21.68
C GLN A 112 13.53 -6.02 -20.68
N CYS A 113 14.16 -7.16 -20.37
CA CYS A 113 15.20 -7.35 -19.34
C CYS A 113 14.78 -7.18 -17.87
N GLY A 114 13.50 -7.00 -17.56
CA GLY A 114 12.99 -7.03 -16.18
C GLY A 114 13.11 -5.71 -15.41
N GLN A 115 13.58 -4.65 -16.07
CA GLN A 115 13.60 -3.29 -15.50
C GLN A 115 12.16 -2.78 -15.27
N VAL A 116 11.90 -2.17 -14.11
CA VAL A 116 10.62 -1.51 -13.83
C VAL A 116 10.51 -0.22 -14.66
N THR A 117 9.50 -0.13 -15.51
CA THR A 117 9.27 1.01 -16.43
C THR A 117 8.22 1.98 -15.92
N GLU A 118 7.24 1.51 -15.17
CA GLU A 118 6.12 2.33 -14.70
C GLU A 118 5.61 1.83 -13.34
N ARG A 119 5.11 2.75 -12.51
CA ARG A 119 4.45 2.46 -11.24
C ARG A 119 3.09 3.17 -11.22
N THR A 120 2.01 2.42 -11.04
CA THR A 120 0.64 2.93 -11.20
C THR A 120 0.25 4.03 -10.20
N LEU A 121 0.70 3.90 -8.94
CA LEU A 121 0.38 4.85 -7.85
C LEU A 121 1.46 5.94 -7.67
N LEU A 122 2.40 6.07 -8.60
CA LEU A 122 3.48 7.04 -8.51
C LEU A 122 3.62 7.76 -9.85
N SER A 123 3.32 9.07 -9.87
CA SER A 123 3.61 9.87 -11.05
C SER A 123 5.13 9.87 -11.32
N PRO A 124 5.58 9.73 -12.59
CA PRO A 124 6.99 9.83 -12.94
C PRO A 124 7.57 11.24 -12.72
N HIS A 125 6.72 12.25 -12.54
CA HIS A 125 7.09 13.66 -12.41
C HIS A 125 6.65 14.25 -11.07
N ILE A 126 6.92 13.56 -9.97
CA ILE A 126 6.62 14.10 -8.63
C ILE A 126 7.63 15.20 -8.28
N GLU A 127 7.13 16.41 -8.15
CA GLU A 127 7.87 17.54 -7.58
C GLU A 127 7.88 17.45 -6.05
N TRP A 128 9.07 17.65 -5.45
CA TRP A 128 9.29 17.61 -4.01
C TRP A 128 9.51 19.01 -3.45
N VAL A 129 8.75 19.35 -2.41
CA VAL A 129 8.81 20.65 -1.73
C VAL A 129 9.29 20.44 -0.28
N ASP A 130 10.18 21.33 0.17
CA ASP A 130 10.62 21.35 1.57
C ASP A 130 9.46 21.81 2.46
N ALA A 131 9.03 20.92 3.37
CA ALA A 131 7.89 21.15 4.23
C ALA A 131 8.09 22.30 5.22
N GLU A 132 9.34 22.63 5.54
CA GLU A 132 9.74 23.65 6.53
C GLU A 132 10.19 24.96 5.86
N GLY A 133 10.32 24.99 4.53
CA GLY A 133 10.74 26.17 3.76
C GLY A 133 9.58 27.06 3.28
N GLU A 134 8.34 26.67 3.54
CA GLU A 134 7.14 27.49 3.30
C GLU A 134 6.92 28.40 4.53
N GLY A 135 7.63 29.53 4.55
CA GLY A 135 7.44 30.65 5.48
C GLY A 135 6.98 31.90 4.75
#